data_AF-A0AAV9U6H9-F1
#
_entry.id   AF-A0AAV9U6H9-F1
#
_cell.length_a   1.000
_cell.length_b   1.000
_cell.length_c   1.000
_cell.angle_alpha   90.00
_cell.angle_beta   90.00
_cell.angle_gamma   90.00
#
_symmetry.space_group_name_H-M   'P 1'
#
loop_
_entity.id
_entity.type
_entity.pdbx_description
1 polymer ?
#
loop_
_entity_poly.entity_id
_entity_poly.type
_entity_poly.pdbx_seq_one_letter_code
_entity_poly.pdbx_strand_id
1 'polypeptide(L)'
;MAGKNKGKESGDAKGKGKGKSDAGEGSSKGGGKLKPATSINVRHILCEKHSKALEVIEKLNEGIKFDALAREYSEDKARQGGSLGWKTRGSLVQEFEAAAYALEPSTCDKPVWAGPVKTAHGYHIIMVEGRK
;
A
#
# COMPACT_ATOMS: atom_id res chain seq x y z
N MET A 1 3.78 -67.69 -19.18
CA MET A 1 2.84 -66.72 -18.55
C MET A 1 3.54 -65.37 -18.58
N ALA A 2 3.27 -64.50 -19.57
CA ALA A 2 2.23 -63.46 -19.50
C ALA A 2 2.41 -62.57 -18.25
N GLY A 3 2.71 -61.26 -18.32
CA GLY A 3 2.92 -60.37 -19.44
C GLY A 3 3.01 -58.90 -19.00
N LYS A 4 3.18 -58.04 -20.02
CA LYS A 4 2.76 -56.62 -20.13
C LYS A 4 3.58 -55.52 -19.46
N ASN A 5 4.41 -54.90 -20.30
CA ASN A 5 4.57 -53.45 -20.50
C ASN A 5 3.28 -52.62 -20.30
N LYS A 6 3.41 -51.46 -19.63
CA LYS A 6 2.80 -50.13 -19.88
C LYS A 6 2.91 -49.33 -18.57
N GLY A 7 3.20 -48.03 -18.52
CA GLY A 7 3.21 -47.04 -19.57
C GLY A 7 4.03 -45.82 -19.15
N LYS A 8 4.66 -45.26 -20.19
CA LYS A 8 5.16 -43.91 -20.32
C LYS A 8 3.94 -42.98 -20.41
N GLU A 9 3.87 -41.93 -19.60
CA GLU A 9 3.08 -40.76 -19.94
C GLU A 9 3.90 -39.51 -19.69
N SER A 10 4.13 -38.81 -20.79
CA SER A 10 4.64 -37.46 -20.89
C SER A 10 3.46 -36.61 -21.34
N GLY A 11 3.32 -35.42 -20.78
CA GLY A 11 2.51 -34.38 -21.39
C GLY A 11 1.79 -33.55 -20.36
N ASP A 12 2.29 -32.34 -20.13
CA ASP A 12 1.42 -31.17 -20.29
C ASP A 12 2.24 -29.97 -20.75
N ALA A 13 1.67 -29.30 -21.74
CA ALA A 13 2.33 -28.35 -22.60
C ALA A 13 1.92 -26.91 -22.24
N LYS A 14 2.91 -26.01 -22.32
CA LYS A 14 2.83 -24.74 -23.07
C LYS A 14 1.78 -23.71 -22.64
N GLY A 15 2.24 -22.70 -21.91
CA GLY A 15 1.70 -21.34 -21.89
C GLY A 15 2.81 -20.31 -22.09
N LYS A 16 2.98 -19.82 -23.32
CA LYS A 16 3.81 -18.65 -23.65
C LYS A 16 3.14 -17.38 -23.10
N GLY A 17 3.90 -16.51 -22.46
CA GLY A 17 3.55 -15.12 -22.19
C GLY A 17 4.82 -14.27 -22.15
N LYS A 18 5.02 -13.47 -23.20
CA LYS A 18 6.19 -12.64 -23.48
C LYS A 18 5.81 -11.19 -23.15
N GLY A 19 6.72 -10.45 -22.52
CA GLY A 19 6.70 -9.00 -22.29
C GLY A 19 7.43 -8.72 -20.98
N LYS A 20 8.68 -8.22 -20.90
CA LYS A 20 9.40 -7.15 -21.62
C LYS A 20 8.58 -5.85 -21.72
N SER A 21 9.26 -4.77 -21.32
CA SER A 21 8.83 -3.36 -21.32
C SER A 21 8.10 -2.97 -20.03
N ASP A 22 8.44 -1.91 -19.30
CA ASP A 22 9.17 -0.69 -19.64
C ASP A 22 9.67 -0.07 -18.32
N ALA A 23 10.92 0.38 -18.24
CA ALA A 23 11.29 1.78 -18.42
C ALA A 23 10.59 2.75 -17.44
N GLY A 24 11.42 3.39 -16.63
CA GLY A 24 11.00 4.43 -15.70
C GLY A 24 12.21 5.13 -15.08
N GLU A 25 13.14 5.55 -15.93
CA GLU A 25 14.05 6.64 -15.59
C GLU A 25 13.20 7.88 -15.30
N GLY A 26 13.21 8.33 -14.05
CA GLY A 26 12.49 9.51 -13.58
C GLY A 26 13.42 10.31 -12.70
N SER A 27 14.33 11.03 -13.34
CA SER A 27 15.17 12.03 -12.72
C SER A 27 14.34 13.14 -12.07
N SER A 28 14.98 13.85 -11.12
CA SER A 28 14.68 15.22 -10.68
C SER A 28 14.02 15.41 -9.30
N LYS A 29 14.92 15.63 -8.33
CA LYS A 29 15.02 16.89 -7.56
C LYS A 29 13.90 17.23 -6.56
N GLY A 30 14.20 17.02 -5.27
CA GLY A 30 13.48 17.66 -4.15
C GLY A 30 13.98 17.14 -2.81
N GLY A 31 14.57 18.01 -1.99
CA GLY A 31 15.34 17.65 -0.79
C GLY A 31 14.54 17.10 0.38
N GLY A 32 15.20 16.25 1.17
CA GLY A 32 14.71 15.71 2.43
C GLY A 32 15.60 14.55 2.85
N LYS A 33 16.46 14.78 3.84
CA LYS A 33 17.56 13.91 4.25
C LYS A 33 17.06 12.67 5.01
N LEU A 34 16.44 11.73 4.30
CA LEU A 34 16.06 10.42 4.80
C LEU A 34 16.65 9.36 3.86
N LYS A 35 17.28 8.31 4.41
CA LYS A 35 17.92 7.23 3.64
C LYS A 35 16.93 6.69 2.58
N PRO A 36 17.39 6.24 1.39
CA PRO A 36 16.49 5.71 0.38
C PRO A 36 15.88 4.41 0.89
N ALA A 37 14.76 4.50 1.61
CA ALA A 37 13.98 3.35 2.00
C ALA A 37 13.41 2.76 0.71
N THR A 38 13.88 1.56 0.38
CA THR A 38 13.41 0.76 -0.73
C THR A 38 11.98 0.30 -0.53
N SER A 39 11.54 0.17 0.73
CA SER A 39 10.19 -0.26 1.07
C SER A 39 9.67 0.41 2.32
N ILE A 40 8.38 0.73 2.32
CA ILE A 40 7.66 1.31 3.45
C ILE A 40 6.45 0.43 3.77
N ASN A 41 6.27 0.09 5.04
CA ASN A 41 5.06 -0.54 5.53
C ASN A 41 4.04 0.56 5.82
N VAL A 42 2.98 0.60 5.03
CA VAL A 42 2.01 1.68 5.07
C VAL A 42 0.60 1.17 5.34
N ARG A 43 -0.15 2.01 6.01
CA ARG A 43 -1.56 1.86 6.29
C ARG A 43 -2.28 3.09 5.77
N HIS A 44 -3.46 2.91 5.20
CA HIS A 44 -4.26 4.04 4.73
C HIS A 44 -5.74 3.89 5.04
N ILE A 45 -6.43 5.03 5.03
CA ILE A 45 -7.88 5.12 5.07
C ILE A 45 -8.28 5.86 3.82
N LEU A 46 -8.94 5.15 2.90
CA LEU A 46 -9.51 5.76 1.71
C LEU A 46 -10.96 6.15 2.00
N CYS A 47 -11.30 7.41 1.77
CA CYS A 47 -12.67 7.89 1.80
C CYS A 47 -12.99 8.60 0.49
N GLU A 48 -14.07 8.23 -0.20
CA GLU A 48 -14.54 8.93 -1.40
C GLU A 48 -14.97 10.37 -1.08
N LYS A 49 -15.48 10.60 0.13
CA LYS A 49 -16.00 11.91 0.58
C LYS A 49 -15.01 12.62 1.49
N HIS A 50 -14.79 13.91 1.22
CA HIS A 50 -13.98 14.77 2.08
C HIS A 50 -14.51 14.83 3.53
N SER A 51 -15.84 14.91 3.70
CA SER A 51 -16.46 14.94 5.02
C SER A 51 -16.11 13.72 5.86
N LYS A 52 -16.13 12.50 5.28
CA LYS A 52 -15.72 11.28 5.98
C LYS A 52 -14.24 11.33 6.40
N ALA A 53 -13.38 11.84 5.53
CA ALA A 53 -11.96 11.97 5.84
C ALA A 53 -11.73 12.96 7.01
N LEU A 54 -12.49 14.06 7.08
CA LEU A 54 -12.46 14.98 8.21
C LEU A 54 -12.93 14.31 9.51
N GLU A 55 -14.03 13.56 9.47
CA GLU A 55 -14.51 12.81 10.65
C GLU A 55 -13.46 11.83 11.16
N VAL A 56 -12.76 11.13 10.27
CA VAL A 56 -11.66 10.23 10.64
C VAL A 56 -10.53 11.01 11.30
N ILE A 57 -10.17 12.19 10.80
CA ILE A 57 -9.13 13.03 11.39
C ILE A 57 -9.54 13.50 12.79
N GLU A 58 -10.79 13.92 12.99
CA GLU A 58 -11.31 14.28 14.31
C GLU A 58 -11.19 13.09 15.28
N LYS A 59 -11.65 11.92 14.86
CA LYS A 59 -11.54 10.68 15.65
C LYS A 59 -10.08 10.27 15.93
N LEU A 60 -9.16 10.51 14.98
CA LEU A 60 -7.72 10.29 15.21
C LEU A 60 -7.15 11.25 16.26
N ASN A 61 -7.61 12.51 16.29
CA ASN A 61 -7.22 13.48 17.30
C ASN A 61 -7.79 13.15 18.69
N GLU A 62 -8.96 12.50 18.75
CA GLU A 62 -9.52 11.95 19.99
C GLU A 62 -8.70 10.76 20.54
N GLY A 63 -7.74 10.25 19.78
CA GLY A 63 -6.90 9.11 20.16
C GLY A 63 -7.50 7.76 19.80
N ILE A 64 -8.48 7.71 18.90
CA ILE A 64 -9.01 6.44 18.39
C ILE A 64 -7.95 5.77 17.51
N LYS A 65 -7.81 4.46 17.67
CA LYS A 65 -6.86 3.66 16.88
C LYS A 65 -7.19 3.73 15.40
N PHE A 66 -6.18 4.03 14.59
CA PHE A 66 -6.31 4.11 13.14
C PHE A 66 -6.84 2.82 12.50
N ASP A 67 -6.46 1.66 13.04
CA ASP A 67 -6.98 0.35 12.60
C ASP A 67 -8.52 0.27 12.70
N ALA A 68 -9.09 0.76 13.79
CA ALA A 68 -10.53 0.74 14.02
C ALA A 68 -11.23 1.69 13.03
N LEU A 69 -10.70 2.91 12.88
CA LEU A 69 -11.24 3.89 11.93
C LEU A 69 -11.14 3.40 10.50
N ALA A 70 -10.04 2.74 10.14
CA ALA A 70 -9.89 2.16 8.82
C ALA A 70 -10.91 1.04 8.55
N ARG A 71 -11.27 0.22 9.56
CA ARG A 71 -12.32 -0.80 9.40
C ARG A 71 -13.70 -0.19 9.18
N GLU A 72 -13.96 0.96 9.79
CA GLU A 72 -15.26 1.62 9.78
C GLU A 72 -15.44 2.56 8.58
N TYR A 73 -14.40 3.33 8.23
CA TYR A 73 -14.46 4.41 7.25
C TYR A 73 -13.72 4.12 5.94
N SER A 74 -12.72 3.24 5.95
CA SER A 74 -11.94 2.99 4.74
C SER A 74 -12.75 2.22 3.71
N GLU A 75 -12.68 2.65 2.46
CA GLU A 75 -13.29 1.97 1.32
C GLU A 75 -12.29 1.04 0.65
N ASP A 76 -11.00 1.15 1.01
CA ASP A 76 -9.97 0.19 0.64
C ASP A 76 -9.36 -0.51 1.87
N LYS A 77 -9.10 -1.81 1.75
CA LYS A 77 -8.49 -2.64 2.81
C LYS A 77 -9.13 -2.51 4.19
N ALA A 78 -10.42 -2.14 4.27
CA ALA A 78 -11.16 -1.95 5.52
C ALA A 78 -11.03 -3.16 6.45
N ARG A 79 -11.23 -4.37 5.92
CA ARG A 79 -11.10 -5.64 6.66
C ARG A 79 -9.71 -5.86 7.30
N GLN A 80 -8.66 -5.26 6.74
CA GLN A 80 -7.28 -5.34 7.23
C GLN A 80 -6.91 -4.10 8.06
N GLY A 81 -7.89 -3.29 8.45
CA GLY A 81 -7.67 -2.00 9.11
C GLY A 81 -6.87 -1.03 8.23
N GLY A 82 -7.03 -1.10 6.91
CA GLY A 82 -6.32 -0.21 5.99
C GLY A 82 -4.86 -0.59 5.74
N SER A 83 -4.39 -1.74 6.26
CA SER A 83 -3.00 -2.14 6.07
C SER A 83 -2.74 -2.54 4.62
N LEU A 84 -1.82 -1.84 3.97
CA LEU A 84 -1.35 -2.17 2.62
C LEU A 84 -0.11 -3.08 2.66
N GLY A 85 0.53 -3.18 3.83
CA GLY A 85 1.76 -3.91 4.04
C GLY A 85 2.98 -3.18 3.46
N TRP A 86 4.03 -3.95 3.21
CA TRP A 86 5.27 -3.43 2.64
C TRP A 86 5.09 -3.10 1.16
N LYS A 87 5.28 -1.82 0.83
CA LYS A 87 5.24 -1.26 -0.51
C LYS A 87 6.60 -0.74 -0.90
N THR A 88 7.02 -1.04 -2.13
CA THR A 88 8.26 -0.52 -2.68
C THR A 88 8.06 0.87 -3.24
N ARG A 89 9.13 1.67 -3.26
CA ARG A 89 9.12 2.96 -3.96
C ARG A 89 8.71 2.78 -5.43
N GLY A 90 7.85 3.66 -5.94
CA GLY A 90 7.29 3.61 -7.29
C GLY A 90 6.10 2.67 -7.48
N SER A 91 5.65 1.95 -6.44
CA SER A 91 4.46 1.10 -6.50
C SER A 91 3.16 1.79 -6.08
N LEU A 92 3.26 3.02 -5.58
CA LEU A 92 2.15 3.84 -5.07
C LEU A 92 2.00 5.11 -5.92
N VAL A 93 0.83 5.74 -5.86
CA VAL A 93 0.62 7.03 -6.54
C VAL A 93 1.51 8.10 -5.94
N GLN A 94 2.03 9.01 -6.77
CA GLN A 94 3.07 9.97 -6.37
C GLN A 94 2.67 10.83 -5.17
N GLU A 95 1.41 11.29 -5.11
CA GLU A 95 0.89 12.10 -4.00
C GLU A 95 0.84 11.30 -2.69
N PHE A 96 0.43 10.04 -2.77
CA PHE A 96 0.40 9.12 -1.63
C PHE A 96 1.82 8.80 -1.17
N GLU A 97 2.71 8.46 -2.11
CA GLU A 97 4.09 8.11 -1.82
C GLU A 97 4.81 9.29 -1.17
N ALA A 98 4.68 10.50 -1.72
CA ALA A 98 5.32 11.69 -1.16
C ALA A 98 4.88 11.94 0.29
N ALA A 99 3.58 11.82 0.58
CA ALA A 99 3.05 11.94 1.93
C ALA A 99 3.54 10.80 2.84
N ALA A 100 3.56 9.56 2.37
CA ALA A 100 4.05 8.42 3.14
C ALA A 100 5.55 8.55 3.46
N TYR A 101 6.38 8.95 2.51
CA TYR A 101 7.82 9.14 2.73
C TYR A 101 8.16 10.37 3.57
N ALA A 102 7.28 11.39 3.58
CA ALA A 102 7.41 12.53 4.47
C ALA A 102 7.08 12.17 5.93
N LEU A 103 6.32 11.10 6.17
CA LEU A 103 6.00 10.61 7.49
C LEU A 103 7.14 9.81 8.11
N GLU A 104 7.24 9.92 9.43
CA GLU A 104 8.09 9.05 10.22
C GLU A 104 7.34 7.76 10.59
N PRO A 105 8.03 6.61 10.66
CA PRO A 105 7.43 5.39 11.15
C PRO A 105 6.89 5.57 12.56
N SER A 106 5.63 5.19 12.76
CA SER A 106 4.89 5.39 14.01
C SER A 106 4.09 4.15 14.38
N THR A 107 3.51 4.15 15.58
CA THR A 107 2.70 3.05 16.10
C THR A 107 1.23 3.44 16.16
N CYS A 108 0.33 2.46 16.22
CA CYS A 108 -1.10 2.69 16.33
C CYS A 108 -1.52 3.40 17.64
N ASP A 109 -0.69 3.38 18.69
CA ASP A 109 -0.90 4.15 19.92
C ASP A 109 -0.55 5.64 19.78
N LYS A 110 0.42 5.97 18.93
CA LYS A 110 0.81 7.35 18.60
C LYS A 110 0.95 7.47 17.08
N PRO A 111 -0.18 7.41 16.36
CA PRO A 111 -0.15 7.36 14.91
C PRO A 111 0.30 8.70 14.35
N VAL A 112 1.40 8.71 13.63
CA VAL A 112 1.80 9.85 12.80
C VAL A 112 1.19 9.61 11.43
N TRP A 113 0.20 10.42 11.09
CA TRP A 113 -0.55 10.33 9.86
C TRP A 113 -0.39 11.59 9.01
N ALA A 114 -0.49 11.43 7.69
CA ALA A 114 -0.54 12.52 6.73
C ALA A 114 -1.84 12.42 5.96
N GLY A 115 -2.53 13.55 5.82
CA GLY A 115 -3.75 13.61 5.05
C GLY A 115 -4.68 14.73 5.49
N PRO A 116 -5.81 14.90 4.78
CA PRO A 116 -6.31 14.01 3.73
C PRO A 116 -5.67 14.31 2.37
N VAL A 117 -4.96 13.32 1.79
CA VAL A 117 -4.32 13.42 0.47
C VAL A 117 -5.37 13.11 -0.59
N LYS A 118 -5.71 14.10 -1.40
CA LYS A 118 -6.63 13.92 -2.52
C LYS A 118 -5.92 13.18 -3.65
N THR A 119 -6.53 12.14 -4.18
CA THR A 119 -6.09 11.41 -5.38
C THR A 119 -7.30 11.18 -6.30
N ALA A 120 -7.09 10.50 -7.42
CA ALA A 120 -8.18 10.07 -8.31
C ALA A 120 -9.20 9.13 -7.65
N HIS A 121 -8.83 8.43 -6.57
CA HIS A 121 -9.72 7.51 -5.86
C HIS A 121 -10.51 8.16 -4.73
N GLY A 122 -10.14 9.37 -4.31
CA GLY A 122 -10.75 10.08 -3.19
C GLY A 122 -9.71 10.66 -2.25
N TYR A 123 -10.00 10.64 -0.96
CA TYR A 123 -9.15 11.20 0.10
C TYR A 123 -8.49 10.08 0.88
N HIS A 124 -7.17 10.10 0.92
CA HIS A 124 -6.35 9.13 1.63
C HIS A 124 -5.75 9.74 2.87
N ILE A 125 -5.94 9.08 4.00
CA ILE A 125 -5.19 9.36 5.23
C ILE A 125 -4.17 8.25 5.35
N ILE A 126 -2.91 8.61 5.50
CA ILE A 126 -1.78 7.70 5.34
C ILE A 126 -1.03 7.63 6.65
N MET A 127 -0.62 6.43 7.06
CA MET A 127 0.26 6.19 8.20
C MET A 127 1.38 5.26 7.74
N VAL A 128 2.58 5.47 8.30
CA VAL A 128 3.71 4.55 8.12
C VAL A 128 3.97 3.81 9.42
N GLU A 129 3.98 2.48 9.36
CA GLU A 129 4.33 1.60 10.47
C GLU A 129 5.82 1.22 10.45
N GLY A 130 6.48 1.31 9.28
CA GLY A 130 7.90 0.96 9.13
C GLY A 130 8.51 1.41 7.81
N ARG A 131 9.83 1.61 7.76
CA ARG A 131 10.58 1.90 6.53
C ARG A 131 11.91 1.14 6.50
N LYS A 132 12.29 0.61 5.34
CA LYS A 132 13.45 -0.27 5.07
C LYS A 132 14.19 0.14 3.80
#